data_AF-A0A1C2GIW3-F1
#
_entry.id   AF-A0A1C2GIW3-F1
#
_cell.length_a   1.000
_cell.length_b   1.000
_cell.length_c   1.000
_cell.angle_alpha   90.00
_cell.angle_beta   90.00
_cell.angle_gamma   90.00
#
_symmetry.space_group_name_H-M   'P 1'
#
loop_
_entity.id
_entity.type
_entity.pdbx_description
1 polymer ?
#
loop_
_entity_poly.entity_id
_entity_poly.type
_entity_poly.pdbx_seq_one_letter_code
_entity_poly.pdbx_strand_id
1 'polypeptide(L)'
;MWNNRHLIRIFYKPIFIISILFSCGSVRLVQLAGWSFLLMALLLKISGYGLIMGYQYLMSQKTFYYYRNAGVSMRMMYLQTYTFDFAIYTIMLILLYLFK
;
A
#
# COMPACT_ATOMS: atom_id res chain seq x y z
N MET A 1 -0.77 -4.34 27.90
CA MET A 1 -1.38 -3.80 26.66
C MET A 1 -0.32 -3.80 25.57
N TRP A 2 -0.51 -4.53 24.47
CA TRP A 2 0.46 -4.52 23.39
C TRP A 2 0.54 -3.12 22.76
N ASN A 3 1.75 -2.63 22.55
CA ASN A 3 1.97 -1.29 22.03
C ASN A 3 1.53 -1.27 20.55
N ASN A 4 0.51 -0.47 20.20
CA ASN A 4 -0.12 -0.42 18.87
C ASN A 4 0.87 -0.36 17.69
N ARG A 5 2.07 0.19 17.91
CA ARG A 5 3.17 0.27 16.94
C ARG A 5 3.69 -1.09 16.46
N HIS A 6 3.75 -2.09 17.33
CA HIS A 6 4.23 -3.43 16.97
C HIS A 6 3.23 -4.17 16.07
N LEU A 7 1.93 -4.01 16.36
CA LEU A 7 0.84 -4.59 15.57
C LEU A 7 0.85 -4.03 14.14
N ILE A 8 1.01 -2.71 14.00
CA ILE A 8 1.11 -2.04 12.69
C ILE A 8 2.31 -2.56 11.90
N ARG A 9 3.47 -2.76 12.53
CA ARG A 9 4.66 -3.29 11.84
C ARG A 9 4.46 -4.69 11.28
N ILE A 10 3.84 -5.59 12.05
CA ILE A 10 3.57 -6.97 11.63
C ILE A 10 2.58 -6.98 10.47
N PHE A 11 1.52 -6.18 10.58
CA PHE A 11 0.52 -6.00 9.54
C PHE A 11 1.11 -5.42 8.24
N TYR A 12 1.99 -4.43 8.37
CA TYR A 12 2.56 -3.69 7.25
C TYR A 12 3.60 -4.50 6.46
N LYS A 13 4.33 -5.42 7.11
CA LYS A 13 5.47 -6.13 6.50
C LYS A 13 5.15 -6.84 5.16
N PRO A 14 4.09 -7.66 5.03
CA PRO A 14 3.74 -8.28 3.75
C PRO A 14 3.16 -7.30 2.74
N ILE A 15 2.44 -6.27 3.23
CA ILE A 15 1.80 -5.24 2.40
C ILE A 15 2.85 -4.35 1.74
N PHE A 16 3.90 -4.00 2.48
CA PHE A 16 4.95 -3.08 2.07
C PHE A 16 5.68 -3.52 0.80
N ILE A 17 6.00 -4.81 0.69
CA ILE A 17 6.71 -5.35 -0.47
C ILE A 17 5.86 -5.19 -1.73
N ILE A 18 4.59 -5.57 -1.67
CA ILE A 18 3.66 -5.44 -2.80
C ILE A 18 3.45 -3.96 -3.13
N SER A 19 3.21 -3.13 -2.12
CA SER A 19 3.04 -1.68 -2.28
C SER A 19 4.24 -1.01 -2.97
N ILE A 20 5.47 -1.35 -2.57
CA ILE A 20 6.70 -0.85 -3.20
C ILE A 20 6.79 -1.30 -4.65
N LEU A 21 6.57 -2.59 -4.93
CA LEU A 21 6.67 -3.11 -6.29
C LEU A 21 5.73 -2.38 -7.25
N PHE A 22 4.48 -2.13 -6.81
CA PHE A 22 3.50 -1.37 -7.59
C PHE A 22 3.82 0.13 -7.67
N SER A 23 4.35 0.75 -6.61
CA SER A 23 4.86 2.14 -6.67
C SER A 23 6.01 2.27 -7.68
N CYS A 24 7.02 1.41 -7.60
CA CYS A 24 8.17 1.44 -8.49
C CYS A 24 7.76 1.14 -9.93
N GLY A 25 6.90 0.13 -10.15
CA GLY A 25 6.39 -0.21 -11.48
C GLY A 25 5.61 0.94 -12.12
N SER A 26 4.73 1.61 -11.36
CA SER A 26 3.95 2.75 -11.85
C SER A 26 4.81 3.99 -12.14
N VAL A 27 5.77 4.32 -11.26
CA VAL A 27 6.75 5.40 -11.51
C VAL A 27 7.59 5.08 -12.74
N ARG A 28 8.07 3.84 -12.89
CA ARG A 28 8.86 3.40 -14.06
C ARG A 28 8.06 3.50 -15.35
N LEU A 29 6.76 3.20 -15.31
CA LEU A 29 5.86 3.32 -16.45
C LEU A 29 5.74 4.78 -16.91
N VAL A 30 5.54 5.74 -15.99
CA VAL A 30 5.54 7.17 -16.31
C VAL A 30 6.92 7.62 -16.81
N GLN A 31 8.00 7.10 -16.23
CA GLN A 31 9.36 7.43 -16.64
C GLN A 31 9.67 6.99 -18.08
N LEU A 32 9.17 5.84 -18.53
CA LEU A 32 9.45 5.32 -19.87
C LEU A 32 8.45 5.80 -20.93
N ALA A 33 7.15 5.81 -20.60
CA ALA A 33 6.07 6.11 -21.53
C ALA A 33 5.61 7.58 -21.51
N GLY A 34 6.04 8.35 -20.51
CA GLY A 34 5.71 9.77 -20.36
C GLY A 34 4.44 10.03 -19.53
N TRP A 35 4.13 11.31 -19.34
CA TRP A 35 3.03 11.77 -18.48
C TRP A 35 1.63 11.44 -19.03
N SER A 36 1.50 11.18 -20.34
CA SER A 36 0.25 10.70 -20.94
C SER A 36 -0.22 9.36 -20.37
N PHE A 37 0.70 8.56 -19.82
CA PHE A 37 0.41 7.27 -19.19
C PHE A 37 0.14 7.35 -17.68
N LEU A 38 0.00 8.56 -17.11
CA LEU A 38 -0.24 8.73 -15.68
C LEU A 38 -1.52 8.02 -15.20
N LEU A 39 -2.59 8.03 -16.00
CA LEU A 39 -3.81 7.29 -15.67
C LEU A 39 -3.54 5.78 -15.57
N MET A 40 -2.77 5.23 -16.50
CA MET A 40 -2.40 3.81 -16.50
C MET A 40 -1.50 3.47 -15.30
N ALA A 41 -0.57 4.36 -14.94
CA ALA A 41 0.27 4.23 -13.75
C ALA A 41 -0.56 4.25 -12.46
N LEU A 42 -1.60 5.09 -12.37
CA LEU A 42 -2.54 5.12 -11.26
C LEU A 42 -3.37 3.83 -11.18
N LEU A 43 -3.88 3.33 -12.31
CA LEU A 43 -4.61 2.07 -12.35
C LEU A 43 -3.73 0.89 -11.92
N LEU A 44 -2.46 0.88 -12.34
CA LEU A 44 -1.48 -0.09 -11.88
C LEU A 44 -1.27 0.03 -10.36
N LYS A 45 -1.16 1.25 -9.81
CA LYS A 45 -1.02 1.44 -8.36
C LYS A 45 -2.25 0.92 -7.60
N ILE A 46 -3.45 1.20 -8.09
CA ILE A 46 -4.73 0.77 -7.49
C ILE A 46 -4.87 -0.76 -7.55
N SER A 47 -4.45 -1.40 -8.64
CA SER A 47 -4.52 -2.87 -8.73
C SER A 47 -3.63 -3.56 -7.70
N GLY A 48 -2.50 -2.94 -7.31
CA GLY A 48 -1.70 -3.37 -6.18
C GLY A 48 -2.48 -3.41 -4.86
N TYR A 49 -3.30 -2.40 -4.58
CA TYR A 49 -4.19 -2.41 -3.41
C TYR A 49 -5.26 -3.51 -3.48
N GLY A 50 -5.78 -3.77 -4.68
CA GLY A 50 -6.70 -4.90 -4.92
C GLY A 50 -6.06 -6.25 -4.59
N LEU A 51 -4.81 -6.47 -5.01
CA LEU A 51 -4.06 -7.69 -4.69
C LEU A 51 -3.78 -7.83 -3.19
N ILE A 52 -3.46 -6.75 -2.50
CA ILE A 52 -3.27 -6.76 -1.04
C ILE A 52 -4.57 -7.14 -0.33
N MET A 53 -5.71 -6.56 -0.75
CA MET A 53 -7.01 -6.93 -0.19
C MET A 53 -7.35 -8.40 -0.46
N GLY A 54 -7.10 -8.89 -1.68
CA GLY A 54 -7.33 -10.28 -2.06
C GLY A 54 -6.47 -11.25 -1.24
N TYR A 55 -5.17 -10.97 -1.11
CA TYR A 55 -4.25 -11.76 -0.28
C TYR A 55 -4.73 -11.83 1.17
N GLN A 56 -5.17 -10.69 1.73
CA GLN A 56 -5.69 -10.69 3.08
C GLN A 56 -7.00 -11.47 3.20
N TYR A 57 -7.93 -11.34 2.26
CA TYR A 57 -9.20 -12.06 2.30
C TYR A 57 -8.98 -13.56 2.49
N LEU A 58 -8.00 -14.12 1.76
CA LEU A 58 -7.58 -15.52 1.85
C LEU A 58 -6.90 -15.88 3.18
N MET A 59 -6.18 -14.93 3.81
CA MET A 59 -5.45 -15.13 5.06
C MET A 59 -6.23 -14.69 6.32
N SER A 60 -7.46 -14.17 6.15
CA SER A 60 -8.15 -13.32 7.12
C SER A 60 -8.53 -14.01 8.44
N GLN A 61 -8.74 -15.33 8.43
CA GLN A 61 -9.31 -16.00 9.61
C GLN A 61 -8.41 -15.90 10.84
N LYS A 62 -7.09 -16.09 10.71
CA LYS A 62 -6.18 -16.07 11.88
C LYS A 62 -5.81 -14.65 12.31
N THR A 63 -5.64 -13.74 11.37
CA THR A 63 -5.32 -12.33 11.64
C THR A 63 -6.50 -11.57 12.23
N PHE A 64 -7.74 -11.89 11.85
CA PHE A 64 -8.95 -11.25 12.39
C PHE A 64 -9.11 -11.43 13.90
N TYR A 65 -8.99 -12.65 14.41
CA TYR A 65 -9.08 -12.90 15.85
C TYR A 65 -7.94 -12.23 16.62
N TYR A 66 -6.74 -12.17 16.04
CA TYR A 66 -5.58 -11.54 16.67
C TYR A 66 -5.74 -10.02 16.86
N TYR A 67 -6.14 -9.28 15.81
CA TYR A 67 -6.35 -7.82 15.92
C TYR A 67 -7.61 -7.44 16.69
N ARG A 68 -8.66 -8.27 16.63
CA ARG A 68 -9.89 -8.09 17.42
C ARG A 68 -9.62 -8.25 18.93
N ASN A 69 -8.83 -9.25 19.32
CA ASN A 69 -8.44 -9.46 20.72
C ASN A 69 -7.53 -8.33 21.24
N ALA A 70 -6.84 -7.61 20.35
CA ALA A 70 -6.05 -6.42 20.67
C ALA A 70 -6.89 -5.11 20.73
N GLY A 71 -8.19 -5.16 20.45
CA GLY A 71 -9.07 -3.99 20.47
C GLY A 71 -8.88 -3.02 19.29
N VAL A 72 -8.19 -3.45 18.22
CA VAL A 72 -7.91 -2.58 17.07
C VAL A 72 -8.77 -2.96 15.86
N SER A 73 -9.40 -1.97 15.23
CA SER A 73 -10.13 -2.22 13.98
C SER A 73 -9.15 -2.43 12.83
N MET A 74 -9.23 -3.59 12.16
CA MET A 74 -8.42 -3.87 10.98
C MET A 74 -8.68 -2.89 9.83
N ARG A 75 -9.92 -2.40 9.69
CA ARG A 75 -10.28 -1.41 8.66
C ARG A 75 -9.49 -0.11 8.81
N MET A 76 -9.34 0.39 10.03
CA MET A 76 -8.53 1.59 10.29
C MET A 76 -7.04 1.36 10.00
N MET A 77 -6.50 0.17 10.32
CA MET A 77 -5.11 -0.16 9.99
C MET A 77 -4.86 -0.17 8.48
N TYR A 78 -5.82 -0.69 7.70
CA TYR A 78 -5.76 -0.63 6.23
C TYR A 78 -5.78 0.79 5.71
N LEU A 79 -6.74 1.59 6.17
CA LEU A 79 -6.91 2.96 5.70
C LEU A 79 -5.64 3.77 5.96
N GLN A 80 -5.08 3.70 7.17
CA GLN A 80 -3.82 4.37 7.51
C GLN A 80 -2.65 3.89 6.64
N THR A 81 -2.55 2.58 6.42
CA THR A 81 -1.48 1.98 5.62
C THR A 81 -1.54 2.44 4.16
N TYR A 82 -2.73 2.41 3.55
CA TYR A 82 -2.92 2.82 2.16
C TYR A 82 -2.78 4.31 1.97
N THR A 83 -3.27 5.13 2.91
CA THR A 83 -3.09 6.59 2.84
C THR A 83 -1.60 6.96 2.92
N PHE A 84 -0.85 6.34 3.84
CA PHE A 84 0.57 6.61 3.97
C PHE A 84 1.37 6.15 2.74
N ASP A 85 1.08 4.95 2.24
CA ASP A 85 1.73 4.43 1.03
C ASP A 85 1.38 5.27 -0.22
N PHE A 86 0.13 5.72 -0.34
CA PHE A 86 -0.28 6.59 -1.44
C PHE A 86 0.41 7.95 -1.36
N ALA A 87 0.57 8.53 -0.17
CA ALA A 87 1.32 9.77 0.02
C ALA A 87 2.79 9.62 -0.42
N ILE A 88 3.45 8.51 -0.07
CA ILE A 88 4.81 8.21 -0.53
C ILE A 88 4.84 8.13 -2.07
N TYR A 89 3.89 7.41 -2.66
CA TYR A 89 3.78 7.29 -4.11
C TYR A 89 3.58 8.66 -4.79
N THR A 90 2.74 9.53 -4.24
CA THR A 90 2.56 10.90 -4.75
C THR A 90 3.85 11.70 -4.67
N ILE A 91 4.59 11.62 -3.57
CA ILE A 91 5.90 12.26 -3.43
C ILE A 91 6.86 11.74 -4.51
N MET A 92 6.91 10.43 -4.77
CA MET A 92 7.76 9.86 -5.82
C MET A 92 7.41 10.42 -7.21
N LEU A 93 6.12 10.57 -7.54
CA LEU A 93 5.69 11.18 -8.81
C LEU A 93 6.07 12.66 -8.89
N ILE A 94 5.91 13.42 -7.81
CA ILE A 94 6.30 14.84 -7.77
C ILE A 94 7.80 14.98 -7.98
N LEU A 95 8.61 14.16 -7.31
CA LEU A 95 10.06 14.16 -7.52
C LEU A 95 10.41 13.80 -8.96
N LEU A 96 9.74 12.81 -9.55
CA LEU A 96 9.94 12.47 -10.96
C LEU A 96 9.61 13.64 -11.89
N TYR A 97 8.56 14.41 -11.60
CA TYR A 97 8.19 15.60 -12.37
C TYR A 97 9.19 16.74 -12.26
N LEU A 98 9.79 16.94 -11.08
CA LEU A 98 10.75 18.00 -10.86
C LEU A 98 12.13 17.71 -11.46
N PHE A 99 12.54 16.45 -11.53
CA PHE A 99 13.88 16.04 -11.98
C PHE A 99 13.95 15.56 -13.43
N LYS A 100 12.84 15.53 -14.16
CA LYS A 100 12.76 15.01 -15.53
C LYS A 100 12.11 16.03 -16.46
#